data_AF-A0A2G4G0V9-F1
#
_entry.id   AF-A0A2G4G0V9-F1
#
_cell.length_a   1.000
_cell.length_b   1.000
_cell.length_c   1.000
_cell.angle_alpha   90.00
_cell.angle_beta   90.00
_cell.angle_gamma   90.00
#
_symmetry.space_group_name_H-M   'P 1'
#
loop_
_entity.id
_entity.type
_entity.pdbx_description
1 polymer ?
#
loop_
_entity_poly.entity_id
_entity_poly.type
_entity_poly.pdbx_seq_one_letter_code
_entity_poly.pdbx_strand_id
1 'polypeptide(L)' 'MGRLLQLLTAALMLPTAALAQTSPGGGGVQALYPSKAAAEKAAKHFHCTGAHQMGDKWMPCAQHGDGHGSHTPAH' A
#
# COMPACT_ATOMS: atom_id res chain seq x y z
N MET A 1 -28.42 -25.15 40.84
CA MET A 1 -28.45 -24.48 42.15
C MET A 1 -27.01 -24.46 42.65
N GLY A 2 -26.28 -23.38 42.87
CA GLY A 2 -26.54 -21.94 42.95
C GLY A 2 -25.31 -21.34 43.66
N ARG A 3 -24.81 -20.21 43.15
CA ARG A 3 -23.85 -19.23 43.72
C ARG A 3 -23.41 -18.35 42.54
N LEU A 4 -24.28 -17.50 42.02
CA LEU A 4 -24.60 -16.15 42.50
C LEU A 4 -23.36 -15.34 42.89
N LEU A 5 -23.07 -14.36 42.01
CA LEU A 5 -22.41 -13.07 42.23
C LEU A 5 -21.21 -13.02 43.17
N GLN A 6 -20.02 -12.84 42.59
CA GLN A 6 -19.07 -11.85 43.09
C GLN A 6 -18.56 -11.00 41.92
N LEU A 7 -19.22 -9.85 41.74
CA LEU A 7 -18.68 -8.67 41.07
C LEU A 7 -17.56 -8.12 41.94
N LEU A 8 -16.35 -7.97 41.42
CA LEU A 8 -15.38 -6.94 41.85
C LEU A 8 -14.49 -6.62 40.65
N THR A 9 -14.88 -5.53 40.00
CA THR A 9 -14.10 -4.68 39.12
C THR A 9 -12.72 -4.34 39.69
N ALA A 10 -11.69 -4.42 38.85
CA ALA A 10 -10.58 -3.47 38.72
C ALA A 10 -9.28 -4.20 38.38
N ALA A 11 -8.98 -4.26 37.09
CA ALA A 11 -7.61 -4.19 36.63
C ALA A 11 -7.63 -3.57 35.23
N LEU A 12 -7.70 -2.24 35.21
CA LEU A 12 -7.06 -1.47 34.16
C LEU A 12 -5.63 -1.99 34.05
N MET A 13 -5.31 -2.67 32.96
CA MET A 13 -4.03 -2.57 32.27
C MET A 13 -4.26 -3.25 30.91
N LEU A 14 -4.87 -2.51 29.98
CA LEU A 14 -4.69 -2.86 28.56
C LEU A 14 -3.25 -2.50 28.22
N PRO A 15 -2.37 -3.47 27.92
CA PRO A 15 -1.21 -3.14 27.11
C PRO A 15 -1.77 -2.82 25.73
N THR A 16 -1.96 -1.54 25.44
CA THR A 16 -1.98 -1.04 24.06
C THR A 16 -0.56 -1.21 23.52
N ALA A 17 -0.17 -2.46 23.28
CA ALA A 17 0.93 -2.77 22.38
C ALA A 17 0.45 -2.25 21.02
N ALA A 18 1.05 -1.14 20.64
CA ALA A 18 0.79 -0.42 19.41
C ALA A 18 0.54 -1.42 18.29
N LEU A 19 -0.61 -1.27 17.64
CA LEU A 19 -0.77 -1.76 16.29
C LEU A 19 0.41 -1.16 15.53
N ALA A 20 1.41 -1.99 15.21
CA ALA A 20 2.30 -1.72 14.10
C ALA A 20 1.40 -1.75 12.86
N GLN A 21 0.67 -0.66 12.67
CA GLN A 21 -0.04 -0.34 11.46
C GLN A 21 1.08 -0.08 10.45
N THR A 22 1.55 -1.14 9.80
CA THR A 22 2.01 -0.98 8.43
C THR A 22 0.80 -0.53 7.64
N SER A 23 0.50 0.76 7.72
CA SER A 23 -0.28 1.45 6.71
C SER A 23 0.44 1.18 5.40
N PRO A 24 -0.21 0.54 4.41
CA PRO A 24 0.21 0.70 3.03
C PRO A 24 -0.08 2.17 2.72
N GLY A 25 0.86 3.04 3.07
CA GLY A 25 0.82 4.45 2.73
C GLY A 25 0.77 4.55 1.21
N GLY A 26 -0.36 5.05 0.70
CA GLY A 26 -0.55 5.37 -0.71
C GLY A 26 -0.81 4.16 -1.58
N GLY A 27 -2.06 4.00 -2.03
CA GLY A 27 -2.48 3.06 -3.06
C GLY A 27 -1.90 3.38 -4.45
N GLY A 28 -0.57 3.41 -4.56
CA GLY A 28 0.11 3.25 -5.84
C GLY A 28 0.09 1.77 -6.17
N VAL A 29 -0.75 1.36 -7.11
CA VAL A 29 -0.70 0.00 -7.65
C VAL A 29 0.72 -0.20 -8.18
N GLN A 30 1.52 -1.03 -7.52
CA GLN A 30 2.88 -1.34 -7.96
C GLN A 30 2.77 -2.12 -9.28
N ALA A 31 2.79 -1.40 -10.40
CA ALA A 31 2.54 -1.94 -11.73
C ALA A 31 3.82 -2.54 -12.33
N LEU A 32 4.32 -3.62 -11.72
CA LEU A 32 5.49 -4.34 -12.20
C LEU A 32 5.07 -5.55 -13.04
N TYR A 33 5.57 -5.63 -14.27
CA TYR A 33 5.24 -6.68 -15.23
C TYR A 33 6.45 -7.58 -15.53
N PRO A 34 6.25 -8.87 -15.85
CA PRO A 34 7.34 -9.79 -16.15
C PRO A 34 7.94 -9.59 -17.55
N SER A 35 7.26 -8.84 -18.44
CA SER A 35 7.74 -8.59 -19.80
C SER A 35 7.37 -7.20 -20.28
N LYS A 36 8.18 -6.68 -21.21
CA LYS A 36 7.95 -5.40 -21.89
C LYS A 36 6.56 -5.31 -22.52
N ALA A 37 6.14 -6.35 -23.23
CA ALA A 37 4.83 -6.37 -23.91
C ALA A 37 3.65 -6.31 -22.93
N ALA A 38 3.77 -6.96 -21.77
CA ALA A 38 2.74 -6.89 -20.73
C ALA A 38 2.67 -5.48 -20.11
N ALA A 39 3.82 -4.85 -19.88
CA ALA A 39 3.91 -3.48 -19.42
C ALA A 39 3.31 -2.47 -20.44
N GLU A 40 3.65 -2.61 -21.71
CA GLU A 40 3.12 -1.74 -22.79
C GLU A 40 1.61 -1.88 -22.97
N LYS A 41 1.06 -3.09 -22.81
CA LYS A 41 -0.39 -3.28 -22.80
C LYS A 41 -1.05 -2.51 -21.66
N ALA A 42 -0.39 -2.52 -20.50
CA ALA A 42 -0.89 -1.82 -19.32
C ALA A 42 -0.69 -0.30 -19.38
N ALA A 43 0.31 0.19 -20.14
CA ALA A 43 0.57 1.62 -20.39
C ALA A 43 -0.68 2.42 -20.72
N LYS A 44 -1.59 1.80 -21.50
CA LYS A 44 -2.87 2.39 -21.91
C LYS A 44 -3.75 2.79 -20.73
N HIS A 45 -3.72 2.03 -19.63
CA HIS A 45 -4.47 2.35 -18.41
C HIS A 45 -3.87 3.51 -17.63
N PHE A 46 -2.57 3.76 -17.80
CA PHE A 46 -1.84 4.85 -17.15
C PHE A 46 -1.73 6.08 -18.05
N HIS A 47 -2.42 6.10 -19.21
CA HIS A 47 -2.35 7.16 -20.21
C HIS A 47 -0.90 7.50 -20.62
N CYS A 48 -0.04 6.49 -20.65
CA CYS A 48 1.35 6.62 -21.08
C CYS A 48 1.67 5.60 -22.18
N THR A 49 2.86 5.68 -22.73
CA THR A 49 3.33 4.79 -23.80
C THR A 49 4.72 4.25 -23.51
N GLY A 50 5.02 3.10 -24.12
CA GLY A 50 6.27 2.36 -23.95
C GLY A 50 6.33 1.56 -22.65
N ALA A 51 7.53 1.16 -22.27
CA ALA A 51 7.84 0.51 -21.00
C ALA A 51 9.34 0.60 -20.74
N HIS A 52 9.73 0.80 -19.48
CA HIS A 52 11.13 0.75 -19.07
C HIS A 52 11.38 -0.42 -18.13
N GLN A 53 12.60 -0.96 -18.20
CA GLN A 53 13.03 -2.06 -17.35
C GLN A 53 13.55 -1.52 -16.01
N MET A 54 13.16 -2.19 -14.93
CA MET A 54 13.58 -1.92 -13.56
C MET A 54 13.99 -3.27 -12.94
N GLY A 55 15.29 -3.57 -12.98
CA GLY A 55 15.81 -4.90 -12.64
C GLY A 55 15.26 -5.98 -13.59
N ASP A 56 14.65 -7.02 -13.03
CA ASP A 56 14.04 -8.12 -13.81
C ASP A 56 12.59 -7.85 -14.24
N LYS A 57 12.04 -6.68 -13.91
CA LYS A 57 10.64 -6.32 -14.17
C LYS A 57 10.52 -5.10 -15.06
N TRP A 58 9.31 -4.86 -15.55
CA TRP A 58 8.98 -3.79 -16.48
C TRP A 58 7.88 -2.91 -15.89
N MET A 59 8.03 -1.60 -16.05
CA MET A 59 7.01 -0.61 -15.70
C MET A 59 6.28 -0.16 -16.98
N PRO A 60 4.99 0.22 -16.87
CA PRO A 60 4.12 0.46 -18.03
C PRO A 60 4.36 1.78 -18.76
N CYS A 61 5.19 2.69 -18.26
CA CYS A 61 5.51 3.94 -18.96
C CYS A 61 7.00 3.96 -19.33
N ALA A 62 7.38 4.56 -20.46
CA ALA A 62 8.79 4.67 -20.86
C ALA A 62 9.64 5.54 -19.91
N GLN A 63 9.03 6.52 -19.27
CA GLN A 63 9.66 7.40 -18.30
C GLN A 63 8.70 7.68 -17.15
N HIS A 64 9.25 7.97 -15.97
CA HIS A 64 8.50 8.63 -14.92
C HIS A 64 8.40 10.11 -15.29
N GLY A 65 7.20 10.70 -15.21
CA GLY A 65 7.06 12.15 -15.41
C GLY A 65 7.89 12.90 -14.38
N ASP A 66 8.43 14.06 -14.76
CA ASP A 66 9.01 15.01 -13.82
C ASP A 66 7.93 15.30 -12.77
N GLY A 67 8.19 14.92 -11.51
CA GLY A 67 7.18 14.88 -10.46
C GLY A 67 6.57 16.25 -10.15
N HIS A 68 5.58 16.68 -10.93
CA HIS A 68 4.53 17.60 -10.51
C HIS A 68 3.30 16.81 -10.06
N GLY A 69 3.53 15.73 -9.30
CA GLY A 69 2.49 15.16 -8.47
C GLY A 69 2.44 16.00 -7.20
N SER A 70 1.28 16.58 -6.91
CA SER A 70 0.93 17.09 -5.59
C SER A 70 1.06 15.95 -4.56
N HIS A 71 2.30 15.70 -4.13
CA HIS A 71 2.60 14.98 -2.92
C HIS A 71 2.27 15.97 -1.81
N THR A 72 0.99 16.06 -1.44
CA THR A 72 0.64 16.56 -0.11
C THR A 72 1.06 15.43 0.82
N PRO A 73 2.17 15.54 1.58
CA PRO A 73 2.41 14.61 2.65
C PRO A 73 1.19 14.69 3.58
N ALA A 74 0.44 13.61 3.69
CA ALA A 74 -0.58 13.50 4.72
C ALA A 74 0.15 13.48 6.06
N HIS A 75 0.11 14.63 6.75
CA HIS A 75 0.52 14.79 8.14
C HIS A 75 -0.55 14.19 9.07
#